data_AF-A0AB34DHC4-F1
#
_entry.id   AF-A0AB34DHC4-F1
#
_cell.length_a   1.000
_cell.length_b   1.000
_cell.length_c   1.000
_cell.angle_alpha   90.00
_cell.angle_beta   90.00
_cell.angle_gamma   90.00
#
_symmetry.space_group_name_H-M   'P 1'
#
loop_
_entity.id
_entity.type
_entity.pdbx_description
1 polymer ?
#
loop_
_entity_poly.entity_id
_entity_poly.type
_entity_poly.pdbx_seq_one_letter_code
_entity_poly.pdbx_strand_id
1 'polypeptide(L)'
;MHELSIEGFIRSVDAVGVSRVITDKIKPFCLSVSTERHSTSFVFSNGKAVMKYEKNGISIFISANGVVEFYGIRSIIYCYILSLIKENSIYWFPSRKNI
;
A
#
# COMPACT_ATOMS: atom_id res chain seq x y z
N MET A 1 3.90 15.38 -16.95
CA MET A 1 3.07 14.21 -16.58
C MET A 1 2.82 14.29 -15.08
N HIS A 2 1.57 14.34 -14.63
CA HIS A 2 1.25 14.53 -13.21
C HIS A 2 1.37 13.22 -12.43
N GLU A 3 2.03 13.26 -11.28
CA GLU A 3 2.07 12.15 -10.33
C GLU A 3 0.64 11.84 -9.85
N LEU A 4 0.20 10.59 -10.06
CA LEU A 4 -1.06 10.07 -9.53
C LEU A 4 -0.80 9.55 -8.12
N SER A 5 -1.73 9.79 -7.21
CA SER A 5 -1.62 9.29 -5.84
C SER A 5 -2.97 8.98 -5.22
N ILE A 6 -2.99 7.97 -4.34
CA ILE A 6 -4.17 7.55 -3.59
C ILE A 6 -3.76 7.04 -2.23
N GLU A 7 -4.68 7.15 -1.29
CA GLU A 7 -4.54 6.57 0.04
C GLU A 7 -5.67 5.56 0.27
N GLY A 8 -5.32 4.44 0.87
CA GLY A 8 -6.25 3.40 1.28
C GLY A 8 -6.11 3.14 2.77
N PHE A 9 -7.22 2.91 3.47
CA PHE A 9 -7.20 2.51 4.88
C PHE A 9 -7.83 1.14 5.06
N ILE A 10 -7.13 0.26 5.76
CA ILE A 10 -7.59 -1.08 6.16
C ILE A 10 -7.76 -1.10 7.66
N ARG A 11 -8.96 -1.43 8.13
CA ARG A 11 -9.19 -1.67 9.56
C ARG A 11 -8.62 -3.05 9.94
N SER A 12 -7.76 -3.09 10.97
CA SER A 12 -7.23 -4.36 11.48
C SER A 12 -6.97 -4.27 12.98
N VAL A 13 -7.29 -5.34 13.70
CA VAL A 13 -6.91 -5.54 15.11
C VAL A 13 -5.47 -6.05 15.25
N ASP A 14 -4.90 -6.59 14.17
CA ASP A 14 -3.50 -7.00 14.06
C ASP A 14 -2.86 -6.34 12.82
N ALA A 15 -2.63 -5.03 12.90
CA ALA A 15 -2.03 -4.27 11.81
C ALA A 15 -0.60 -4.74 11.47
N VAL A 16 0.14 -5.23 12.47
CA VAL A 16 1.53 -5.68 12.29
C VAL A 16 1.57 -7.01 11.53
N GLY A 17 0.78 -8.00 11.95
CA GLY A 17 0.69 -9.29 11.28
C GLY A 17 0.21 -9.16 9.85
N VAL A 18 -0.89 -8.41 9.63
CA VAL A 18 -1.44 -8.18 8.28
C VAL A 18 -0.42 -7.48 7.37
N SER A 19 0.25 -6.43 7.84
CA SER A 19 1.27 -5.72 7.06
C SER A 19 2.44 -6.63 6.67
N ARG A 20 2.93 -7.49 7.57
CA ARG A 20 4.00 -8.45 7.26
C ARG A 20 3.59 -9.40 6.14
N VAL A 21 2.39 -9.96 6.23
CA VAL A 21 1.92 -10.90 5.20
C VAL A 21 1.74 -10.20 3.85
N ILE A 22 1.20 -8.98 3.83
CA ILE A 22 1.11 -8.18 2.59
C ILE A 22 2.52 -7.91 2.05
N THR A 23 3.45 -7.46 2.90
CA THR A 23 4.85 -7.17 2.56
C THR A 23 5.51 -8.37 1.88
N ASP A 24 5.40 -9.57 2.45
CA ASP A 24 6.00 -10.78 1.89
C ASP A 24 5.44 -11.15 0.52
N LYS A 25 4.14 -10.86 0.29
CA LYS A 25 3.49 -11.10 -1.01
C LYS A 25 3.85 -10.08 -2.08
N ILE A 26 4.05 -8.82 -1.71
CA ILE A 26 4.35 -7.75 -2.68
C ILE A 26 5.85 -7.57 -2.97
N LYS A 27 6.72 -8.01 -2.04
CA LYS A 27 8.18 -7.90 -2.17
C LYS A 27 8.74 -8.41 -3.51
N PRO A 28 8.27 -9.53 -4.11
CA PRO A 28 8.77 -10.00 -5.41
C PRO A 28 8.55 -9.04 -6.58
N PHE A 29 7.60 -8.09 -6.47
CA PHE A 29 7.31 -7.09 -7.52
C PHE A 29 8.08 -5.78 -7.32
N CYS A 30 8.81 -5.65 -6.21
CA CYS A 30 9.48 -4.42 -5.82
C CYS A 30 10.96 -4.46 -6.23
N LEU A 31 11.49 -3.31 -6.65
CA LEU A 31 12.94 -3.09 -6.81
C LEU A 31 13.63 -3.04 -5.45
N SER A 32 12.97 -2.45 -4.45
CA SER A 32 13.45 -2.43 -3.08
C SER A 32 12.30 -2.31 -2.09
N VAL A 33 12.56 -2.80 -0.87
CA VAL A 33 11.65 -2.70 0.27
C VAL A 33 12.45 -2.20 1.47
N SER A 34 11.99 -1.13 2.11
CA SER A 34 12.58 -0.58 3.33
C SER A 34 11.54 -0.58 4.45
N THR A 35 11.91 -1.06 5.63
CA THR A 35 11.03 -1.09 6.80
C THR A 35 11.59 -0.19 7.90
N GLU A 36 10.76 0.73 8.36
CA GLU A 36 11.00 1.58 9.52
C GLU A 36 10.04 1.22 10.65
N ARG A 37 10.25 1.77 11.84
CA ARG A 37 9.50 1.42 13.06
C ARG A 37 7.98 1.49 12.88
N HIS A 38 7.49 2.43 12.07
CA HIS A 38 6.06 2.63 11.83
C HIS A 38 5.64 2.61 10.35
N SER A 39 6.52 2.19 9.45
CA SER A 39 6.16 2.13 8.03
C SER A 39 6.97 1.11 7.23
N THR A 40 6.45 0.73 6.08
CA THR A 40 7.18 -0.06 5.08
C THR A 40 7.00 0.60 3.72
N SER A 41 8.11 0.93 3.09
CA SER A 41 8.17 1.54 1.77
C SER A 41 8.52 0.50 0.71
N PHE A 42 7.79 0.54 -0.39
CA PHE A 42 7.90 -0.35 -1.55
C PHE A 42 8.23 0.48 -2.77
N VAL A 43 9.36 0.22 -3.42
CA VAL A 43 9.77 0.92 -4.63
C VAL A 43 9.53 0.00 -5.83
N PHE A 44 8.78 0.49 -6.81
CA PHE A 44 8.55 -0.13 -8.10
C PHE A 44 9.26 0.70 -9.19
N SER A 45 9.36 0.19 -10.41
CA SER A 45 10.09 0.86 -11.49
C SER A 45 9.66 2.31 -11.75
N ASN A 46 8.33 2.59 -11.73
CA ASN A 46 7.79 3.95 -11.96
C ASN A 46 6.80 4.39 -10.87
N GLY A 47 6.93 3.86 -9.66
CA GLY A 47 6.02 4.19 -8.57
C GLY A 47 6.49 3.70 -7.21
N LYS A 48 5.74 4.08 -6.18
CA LYS A 48 6.01 3.72 -4.80
C LYS A 48 4.70 3.39 -4.09
N ALA A 49 4.80 2.53 -3.10
CA ALA A 49 3.77 2.39 -2.07
C ALA A 49 4.38 2.53 -0.68
N VAL A 50 3.62 3.05 0.27
CA VAL A 50 4.02 3.13 1.68
C VAL A 50 2.88 2.60 2.52
N MET A 51 3.13 1.56 3.31
CA MET A 51 2.23 1.11 4.36
C MET A 51 2.64 1.74 5.69
N LYS A 52 1.73 2.39 6.38
CA LYS A 52 1.93 2.96 7.73
C LYS A 52 1.05 2.25 8.73
N TYR A 53 1.60 1.96 9.91
CA TYR A 53 0.81 1.40 11.01
C TYR A 53 0.05 2.52 11.71
N GLU A 54 -1.25 2.37 11.78
CA GLU A 54 -2.15 3.28 12.48
C GLU A 54 -2.74 2.58 13.70
N LYS A 55 -3.24 3.35 14.67
CA LYS A 55 -3.81 2.82 15.93
C LYS A 55 -4.90 1.76 15.70
N ASN A 56 -5.65 1.87 14.60
CA ASN A 56 -6.81 1.02 14.29
C ASN A 56 -6.66 0.24 12.98
N GLY A 57 -5.46 0.16 12.41
CA GLY A 57 -5.30 -0.44 11.09
C GLY A 57 -4.02 -0.07 10.37
N ILE A 58 -4.12 -0.04 9.04
CA ILE A 58 -2.99 0.21 8.13
C ILE A 58 -3.44 1.24 7.11
N SER A 59 -2.68 2.33 6.98
CA SER A 59 -2.80 3.27 5.87
C SER A 59 -1.83 2.88 4.76
N ILE A 60 -2.28 2.92 3.51
CA ILE A 60 -1.52 2.56 2.32
C ILE A 60 -1.55 3.72 1.36
N PHE A 61 -0.38 4.31 1.12
CA PHE A 61 -0.20 5.36 0.13
C PHE A 61 0.39 4.75 -1.12
N ILE A 62 -0.13 5.10 -2.28
CA ILE A 62 0.42 4.69 -3.58
C ILE A 62 0.63 5.95 -4.40
N SER A 63 1.80 6.08 -5.03
CA SER A 63 2.00 7.08 -6.08
C SER A 63 2.81 6.56 -7.25
N ALA A 64 2.52 7.06 -8.44
CA ALA A 64 3.22 6.68 -9.67
C ALA A 64 3.14 7.79 -10.72
N ASN A 65 4.09 7.77 -11.64
CA ASN A 65 4.18 8.78 -12.72
C ASN A 65 3.39 8.38 -13.99
N GLY A 66 2.63 7.29 -13.96
CA GLY A 66 1.84 6.79 -15.08
C GLY A 66 0.57 6.07 -14.63
N VAL A 67 -0.47 6.12 -15.47
CA VAL A 67 -1.78 5.52 -15.19
C VAL A 67 -1.67 4.00 -15.05
N VAL A 68 -0.90 3.36 -15.93
CA VAL A 68 -0.75 1.90 -15.93
C VAL A 68 -0.05 1.43 -14.66
N GLU A 69 1.02 2.10 -14.25
CA GLU A 69 1.76 1.72 -13.04
C GLU A 69 0.98 2.04 -11.77
N PHE A 70 0.28 3.18 -11.75
CA PHE A 70 -0.61 3.52 -10.65
C PHE A 70 -1.66 2.44 -10.40
N TYR A 71 -2.39 2.03 -11.44
CA TYR A 71 -3.41 0.99 -11.32
C TYR A 71 -2.81 -0.42 -11.15
N GLY A 72 -1.63 -0.68 -11.69
CA GLY A 72 -0.90 -1.93 -11.49
C GLY A 72 -0.51 -2.14 -10.02
N ILE A 73 0.16 -1.15 -9.41
CA ILE A 73 0.55 -1.19 -7.99
C ILE A 73 -0.69 -1.34 -7.11
N ARG A 74 -1.73 -0.53 -7.37
CA ARG A 74 -3.00 -0.60 -6.63
C ARG A 74 -3.64 -1.98 -6.72
N SER A 75 -3.68 -2.57 -7.92
CA SER A 75 -4.30 -3.88 -8.12
C SER A 75 -3.54 -4.99 -7.42
N ILE A 76 -2.20 -4.99 -7.49
CA ILE A 76 -1.36 -5.98 -6.79
C ILE A 76 -1.64 -5.94 -5.29
N ILE A 77 -1.57 -4.74 -4.68
CA ILE A 77 -1.80 -4.56 -3.26
C ILE A 77 -3.23 -4.97 -2.88
N TYR A 78 -4.23 -4.51 -3.64
CA TYR A 78 -5.64 -4.83 -3.41
C TYR A 78 -5.93 -6.33 -3.46
N CYS A 79 -5.40 -7.05 -4.46
CA CYS A 79 -5.59 -8.50 -4.59
C CYS A 79 -5.06 -9.28 -3.39
N TYR A 80 -3.89 -8.90 -2.86
CA TYR A 80 -3.32 -9.57 -1.69
C TYR A 80 -4.09 -9.22 -0.41
N ILE A 81 -4.58 -8.00 -0.28
CA ILE A 81 -5.46 -7.62 0.84
C ILE A 81 -6.74 -8.45 0.81
N LEU A 82 -7.42 -8.55 -0.34
CA LEU A 82 -8.64 -9.36 -0.47
C LEU A 82 -8.41 -10.85 -0.19
N SER A 83 -7.24 -11.37 -0.56
CA SER A 83 -6.89 -12.77 -0.29
C SER A 83 -6.68 -13.04 1.21
N LEU A 84 -6.35 -12.01 1.98
CA LEU A 84 -6.04 -12.11 3.41
C LEU A 84 -7.22 -11.72 4.31
N ILE A 85 -8.03 -10.77 3.88
CA ILE A 85 -9.14 -10.23 4.65
C ILE A 85 -10.43 -10.58 3.90
N LYS A 86 -11.22 -11.48 4.49
CA LYS A 86 -12.46 -12.02 3.89
C LYS A 86 -13.58 -10.98 3.63
N GLU A 87 -13.32 -9.70 3.84
CA GLU A 87 -14.30 -8.62 3.66
C GLU A 87 -13.66 -7.42 2.94
N ASN A 88 -14.49 -6.71 2.15
CA ASN A 88 -14.18 -5.45 1.44
C ASN A 88 -13.81 -4.32 2.41
N SER A 89 -12.64 -4.42 3.04
CA SER A 89 -12.26 -3.64 4.22
C SER A 89 -11.33 -2.48 3.91
N ILE A 90 -11.01 -2.24 2.63
CA ILE A 90 -10.16 -1.12 2.22
C ILE A 90 -10.98 0.05 1.67
N TYR A 91 -10.85 1.18 2.35
CA TYR A 91 -11.46 2.45 1.95
C TYR A 91 -10.43 3.29 1.22
N TRP A 92 -10.63 3.51 -0.08
CA TRP A 92 -9.76 4.34 -0.90
C TRP A 92 -10.25 5.79 -0.94
N PHE A 93 -9.33 6.74 -0.84
CA PHE A 93 -9.61 8.17 -0.89
C PHE A 93 -8.45 8.92 -1.57
N PRO A 94 -8.70 10.12 -2.13
CA PRO A 94 -7.64 10.94 -2.70
C PRO A 94 -6.53 11.16 -1.67
N SER A 95 -5.27 11.01 -2.09
CA SER A 95 -4.17 11.24 -1.16
C SER A 95 -4.17 12.72 -0.75
N ARG A 96 -4.10 12.98 0.55
CA ARG A 96 -3.81 14.34 1.01
C ARG A 96 -2.32 14.52 0.83
N LYS A 97 -1.90 15.34 -0.15
CA LYS A 97 -0.52 15.83 -0.24
C LYS A 97 -0.20 16.65 1.02
N ASN A 98 0.14 15.98 2.10
CA ASN A 98 0.82 16.58 3.24
C ASN A 98 2.27 16.14 3.12
N ILE A 99 3.04 17.04 2.52
CA ILE A 99 4.50 17.12 2.60
C ILE A 99 4.87 17.23 4.09
#